data_AF-A0A256CWF0-F1
#
_entry.id   AF-A0A256CWF0-F1
#
_cell.length_a   1.000
_cell.length_b   1.000
_cell.length_c   1.000
_cell.angle_alpha   90.00
_cell.angle_beta   90.00
_cell.angle_gamma   90.00
#
_symmetry.space_group_name_H-M   'P 1'
#
loop_
_entity.id
_entity.type
_entity.pdbx_description
1 polymer ?
#
loop_
_entity_poly.entity_id
_entity_poly.type
_entity_poly.pdbx_seq_one_letter_code
_entity_poly.pdbx_strand_id
1 'polypeptide(L)'
;MTQTTQEGKGELTAYLVGYGFSIILTLLSFGTVIYLREMLSIGVLAGILALSAITQVIVQVVCFLHIKKGDNDGWNVASLLFTGIILLMVVGGSGWVMYYLHMNMMPELPM
;
A
#
# COMPACT_ATOMS: atom_id res chain seq x y z
N MET A 1 43.97 -4.11 -5.31
CA MET A 1 42.93 -3.10 -5.03
C MET A 1 41.93 -3.08 -6.20
N THR A 2 40.95 -3.98 -6.27
CA THR A 2 39.96 -3.98 -7.37
C THR A 2 38.71 -4.82 -7.03
N GLN A 3 37.95 -4.48 -5.97
CA GLN A 3 36.65 -5.12 -5.66
C GLN A 3 35.68 -4.15 -4.95
N THR A 4 35.33 -3.00 -5.55
CA THR A 4 34.34 -2.07 -4.93
C THR A 4 33.28 -1.47 -5.89
N THR A 5 33.24 -1.85 -7.18
CA THR A 5 32.38 -1.14 -8.17
C THR A 5 31.13 -1.91 -8.63
N GLN A 6 30.88 -3.14 -8.16
CA GLN A 6 29.74 -3.95 -8.64
C GLN A 6 28.58 -4.07 -7.64
N GLU A 7 28.81 -3.92 -6.34
CA GLU A 7 27.75 -4.09 -5.31
C GLU A 7 26.81 -2.88 -5.21
N GLY A 8 27.31 -1.65 -5.39
CA GLY A 8 26.49 -0.44 -5.31
C GLY A 8 25.51 -0.26 -6.48
N LYS A 9 25.79 -0.87 -7.64
CA LYS A 9 24.93 -0.75 -8.83
C LYS A 9 23.68 -1.63 -8.71
N GLY A 10 23.78 -2.81 -8.08
CA GLY A 10 22.65 -3.72 -7.90
C GLY A 10 21.58 -3.18 -6.95
N GLU A 11 21.97 -2.65 -5.79
CA GLU A 11 21.04 -2.06 -4.82
C GLU A 11 20.33 -0.83 -5.40
N LEU A 12 21.07 0.10 -6.03
CA LEU A 12 20.47 1.29 -6.63
C LEU A 12 19.48 0.95 -7.75
N THR A 13 19.78 -0.06 -8.58
CA THR A 13 18.89 -0.47 -9.67
C THR A 13 17.59 -1.09 -9.14
N ALA A 14 17.64 -1.86 -8.05
CA ALA A 14 16.44 -2.44 -7.43
C ALA A 14 15.53 -1.36 -6.81
N TYR A 15 16.11 -0.36 -6.14
CA TYR A 15 15.36 0.81 -5.64
C TYR A 15 14.72 1.62 -6.77
N LEU A 16 15.45 1.87 -7.86
CA LEU A 16 14.96 2.60 -9.03
C LEU A 16 13.82 1.85 -9.74
N VAL A 17 13.89 0.53 -9.83
CA VAL A 17 12.83 -0.30 -10.43
C VAL A 17 11.55 -0.26 -9.60
N GLY A 18 11.62 -0.43 -8.28
CA GLY A 18 10.43 -0.37 -7.45
C GLY A 18 9.84 1.05 -7.36
N TYR A 19 10.69 2.08 -7.38
CA TYR A 19 10.25 3.48 -7.45
C TYR A 19 9.52 3.77 -8.77
N GLY A 20 10.07 3.30 -9.89
CA GLY A 20 9.40 3.39 -11.20
C GLY A 20 8.06 2.66 -11.23
N PHE A 21 7.99 1.45 -10.65
CA PHE A 21 6.75 0.68 -10.57
C PHE A 21 5.67 1.42 -9.76
N SER A 22 6.03 2.03 -8.63
CA SER A 22 5.11 2.84 -7.81
C SER A 22 4.54 4.04 -8.55
N ILE A 23 5.38 4.76 -9.31
CA ILE A 23 4.94 5.89 -10.13
C ILE A 23 3.96 5.42 -11.21
N ILE A 24 4.29 4.35 -11.93
CA ILE A 24 3.43 3.82 -13.00
C ILE A 24 2.07 3.41 -12.42
N LEU A 25 2.05 2.72 -11.28
CA LEU A 25 0.81 2.28 -10.65
C LEU A 25 -0.04 3.47 -10.17
N THR A 26 0.61 4.52 -9.66
CA THR A 26 -0.07 5.76 -9.26
C THR A 26 -0.69 6.46 -10.47
N LEU A 27 0.07 6.60 -11.55
CA LEU A 27 -0.43 7.16 -12.80
C LEU A 27 -1.58 6.33 -13.38
N LEU A 28 -1.53 5.00 -13.27
CA LEU A 28 -2.60 4.11 -13.69
C LEU A 28 -3.87 4.32 -12.84
N SER A 29 -3.70 4.47 -11.52
CA SER A 29 -4.80 4.73 -10.58
C SER A 29 -5.50 6.06 -10.88
N PHE A 30 -4.73 7.14 -10.96
CA PHE A 30 -5.26 8.47 -11.26
C PHE A 30 -5.79 8.57 -12.69
N GLY A 31 -5.11 7.94 -13.66
CA GLY A 31 -5.57 7.86 -15.04
C GLY A 31 -6.92 7.16 -15.14
N THR A 32 -7.11 6.06 -14.40
CA THR A 32 -8.41 5.38 -14.35
C THR A 32 -9.51 6.32 -13.83
N VAL A 33 -9.26 7.07 -12.77
CA VAL A 33 -10.25 8.03 -12.26
C VAL A 33 -10.51 9.18 -13.23
N ILE A 34 -9.49 9.72 -13.89
CA ILE A 34 -9.66 10.90 -14.75
C ILE A 34 -10.36 10.51 -16.06
N TYR A 35 -9.97 9.38 -16.67
CA TYR A 35 -10.46 8.99 -17.99
C TYR A 35 -11.71 8.10 -17.96
N LEU A 36 -11.88 7.25 -16.93
CA LEU A 36 -13.01 6.31 -16.88
C LEU A 36 -14.16 6.77 -15.99
N ARG A 37 -14.05 7.91 -15.28
CA ARG A 37 -15.10 8.42 -14.38
C ARG A 37 -16.44 8.70 -15.08
N GLU A 38 -16.44 9.11 -16.34
CA GLU A 38 -17.69 9.35 -17.09
C GLU A 38 -18.29 8.08 -17.70
N MET A 39 -17.49 7.02 -17.87
CA MET A 39 -17.89 5.79 -18.56
C MET A 39 -18.30 4.66 -17.59
N LEU A 40 -17.95 4.79 -16.31
CA LEU A 40 -17.96 3.69 -15.36
C LEU A 40 -18.77 4.04 -14.11
N SER A 41 -19.62 3.11 -13.66
CA SER A 41 -20.44 3.31 -12.45
C SER A 41 -19.56 3.52 -11.21
N ILE A 42 -20.02 4.38 -10.28
CA ILE A 42 -19.32 4.73 -9.03
C ILE A 42 -18.81 3.47 -8.30
N GLY A 43 -19.58 2.39 -8.28
CA GLY A 43 -19.22 1.16 -7.59
C GLY A 43 -17.99 0.46 -8.18
N VAL A 44 -17.89 0.43 -9.52
CA VAL A 44 -16.74 -0.19 -10.20
C VAL A 44 -15.51 0.69 -10.05
N LEU A 45 -15.69 2.02 -10.06
CA LEU A 45 -14.58 2.97 -9.86
C LEU A 45 -13.99 2.85 -8.46
N ALA A 46 -14.85 2.77 -7.45
CA ALA A 46 -14.45 2.53 -6.07
C ALA A 46 -13.70 1.21 -5.91
N GLY A 47 -14.13 0.14 -6.60
CA GLY A 47 -13.46 -1.16 -6.59
C GLY A 47 -12.03 -1.11 -7.17
N ILE A 48 -11.85 -0.45 -8.31
CA ILE A 48 -10.53 -0.30 -8.93
C ILE A 48 -9.60 0.55 -8.06
N LEU A 49 -10.12 1.63 -7.48
CA LEU A 49 -9.37 2.47 -6.54
C LEU A 49 -8.94 1.70 -5.29
N ALA A 50 -9.83 0.91 -4.70
CA ALA A 50 -9.51 0.08 -3.55
C ALA A 50 -8.40 -0.93 -3.87
N LEU A 51 -8.49 -1.62 -5.02
CA LEU A 51 -7.47 -2.57 -5.46
C LEU A 51 -6.12 -1.89 -5.71
N SER A 52 -6.15 -0.72 -6.35
CA SER A 52 -4.96 0.09 -6.59
C SER A 52 -4.32 0.55 -5.29
N ALA A 53 -5.12 1.00 -4.31
CA ALA A 53 -4.62 1.42 -3.00
C ALA A 53 -3.93 0.27 -2.25
N ILE A 54 -4.52 -0.94 -2.25
CA ILE A 54 -3.91 -2.12 -1.63
C ILE A 54 -2.58 -2.46 -2.32
N THR A 55 -2.57 -2.50 -3.65
CA THR A 55 -1.36 -2.78 -4.42
C THR A 55 -0.27 -1.74 -4.17
N GLN A 56 -0.65 -0.46 -4.03
CA GLN A 56 0.27 0.63 -3.73
C GLN A 56 0.94 0.47 -2.35
N VAL A 57 0.17 0.09 -1.32
CA VAL A 57 0.72 -0.21 0.01
C VAL A 57 1.75 -1.34 -0.08
N ILE A 58 1.46 -2.41 -0.82
CA ILE A 58 2.37 -3.55 -0.99
C ILE A 58 3.66 -3.11 -1.68
N VAL A 59 3.57 -2.38 -2.81
CA VAL A 59 4.74 -1.89 -3.55
C VAL A 59 5.59 -0.97 -2.67
N GLN A 60 4.97 -0.10 -1.89
CA GLN A 60 5.68 0.84 -1.03
C GLN A 60 6.39 0.12 0.13
N VAL A 61 5.74 -0.89 0.72
CA VAL A 61 6.38 -1.75 1.71
C VAL A 61 7.57 -2.51 1.11
N VAL A 62 7.44 -3.08 -0.09
CA VAL A 62 8.53 -3.85 -0.72
C VAL A 62 9.67 -2.97 -1.21
N CYS A 63 9.37 -1.83 -1.82
CA CYS A 63 10.37 -0.97 -2.45
C CYS A 63 11.09 -0.05 -1.47
N PHE A 64 10.34 0.54 -0.53
CA PHE A 64 10.90 1.53 0.40
C PHE A 64 11.50 0.86 1.64
N LEU A 65 10.97 -0.30 2.00
CA LEU A 65 11.49 -1.12 3.09
C LEU A 65 12.34 -2.26 2.51
N HIS A 66 13.28 -1.86 1.64
CA HIS A 66 14.33 -2.73 1.14
C HIS A 66 15.20 -3.14 2.32
N ILE A 67 14.93 -4.33 2.81
CA ILE A 67 15.73 -5.01 3.80
C ILE A 67 17.09 -5.29 3.15
N LYS A 68 18.13 -4.57 3.60
CA LYS A 68 19.50 -4.76 3.14
C LYS A 68 19.91 -6.18 3.48
N LYS A 69 19.99 -7.05 2.46
CA LYS A 69 20.57 -8.39 2.51
C LYS A 69 21.90 -8.38 3.28
N GLY A 70 21.82 -8.63 4.57
CA GLY A 70 22.93 -8.65 5.51
C GLY A 70 22.61 -9.68 6.59
N ASP A 71 23.66 -10.23 7.19
CA ASP A 71 23.68 -11.47 8.00
C ASP A 71 22.78 -11.48 9.26
N ASN A 72 21.97 -10.43 9.50
CA ASN A 72 21.00 -10.28 10.60
C ASN A 72 19.58 -9.85 10.14
N ASP A 73 19.22 -10.17 8.90
CA ASP A 73 18.04 -9.63 8.20
C ASP A 73 16.67 -10.02 8.77
N GLY A 74 16.57 -11.19 9.44
CA GLY A 74 15.28 -11.75 9.84
C GLY A 74 14.50 -10.90 10.86
N TRP A 75 15.21 -10.18 11.73
CA TRP A 75 14.58 -9.35 12.77
C TRP A 75 13.91 -8.10 12.20
N ASN A 76 14.46 -7.55 11.11
CA ASN A 76 13.87 -6.40 10.43
C ASN A 76 12.56 -6.81 9.73
N VAL A 77 12.57 -7.95 9.02
CA VAL A 77 11.36 -8.52 8.41
C VAL A 77 10.28 -8.78 9.46
N ALA A 78 10.67 -9.36 10.61
CA ALA A 78 9.73 -9.65 11.70
C ALA A 78 9.09 -8.39 12.28
N SER A 79 9.87 -7.32 12.48
CA SER A 79 9.35 -6.02 12.97
C SER A 79 8.37 -5.37 11.99
N LEU A 80 8.63 -5.55 10.70
CA LEU A 80 7.82 -5.05 9.60
C LEU A 80 6.46 -5.75 9.55
N LEU A 81 6.49 -7.08 9.60
CA LEU A 81 5.30 -7.92 9.58
C LEU A 81 4.42 -7.64 10.81
N PHE A 82 5.04 -7.48 11.98
CA PHE A 82 4.35 -7.06 13.20
C PHE A 82 3.67 -5.69 13.06
N THR A 83 4.39 -4.70 12.51
CA THR A 83 3.84 -3.36 12.25
C THR A 83 2.69 -3.41 11.24
N GLY A 84 2.81 -4.22 10.18
CA GLY A 84 1.76 -4.42 9.19
C GLY A 84 0.49 -5.03 9.78
N ILE A 85 0.63 -6.01 10.68
CA ILE A 85 -0.51 -6.60 11.41
C ILE A 85 -1.19 -5.55 12.29
N ILE A 86 -0.42 -4.75 13.04
CA ILE A 86 -0.97 -3.66 13.85
C ILE A 86 -1.71 -2.65 12.96
N LEU A 87 -1.12 -2.26 11.83
CA LEU A 87 -1.73 -1.31 10.91
C LEU A 87 -3.09 -1.83 10.37
N LEU A 88 -3.15 -3.10 9.96
CA LEU A 88 -4.39 -3.73 9.52
C LEU A 88 -5.43 -3.79 10.64
N MET A 89 -5.00 -4.10 11.87
CA MET A 89 -5.87 -4.12 13.04
C MET A 89 -6.42 -2.72 13.36
N VAL A 90 -5.59 -1.69 13.31
CA VAL A 90 -6.00 -0.30 13.62
C VAL A 90 -6.91 0.25 12.54
N VAL A 91 -6.57 0.10 11.26
CA VAL A 91 -7.38 0.63 10.15
C VAL A 91 -8.68 -0.15 10.01
N GLY A 92 -8.61 -1.47 9.95
CA GLY A 92 -9.78 -2.35 9.85
C GLY A 92 -10.65 -2.26 11.11
N GLY A 93 -10.03 -2.29 12.29
CA GLY A 93 -10.73 -2.18 13.56
C GLY A 93 -11.36 -0.80 13.77
N SER A 94 -10.68 0.29 13.43
CA SER A 94 -11.26 1.65 13.51
C SER A 94 -12.47 1.80 12.59
N GLY A 95 -12.35 1.36 11.34
CA GLY A 95 -13.47 1.37 10.39
C GLY A 95 -14.64 0.52 10.87
N TRP A 96 -14.37 -0.69 11.38
CA TRP A 96 -15.39 -1.58 11.93
C TRP A 96 -16.09 -0.98 13.15
N VAL A 97 -15.32 -0.46 14.11
CA VAL A 97 -15.85 0.16 15.32
C VAL A 97 -16.71 1.36 14.97
N MET A 98 -16.25 2.25 14.08
CA MET A 98 -17.05 3.39 13.64
C MET A 98 -18.34 2.96 12.93
N TYR A 99 -18.29 1.94 12.07
CA TYR A 99 -19.48 1.41 11.41
C TYR A 99 -20.48 0.81 12.42
N TYR A 100 -19.98 -0.02 13.34
CA TYR A 100 -20.79 -0.64 14.39
C TYR A 100 -21.41 0.41 15.32
N LEU A 101 -20.63 1.41 15.73
CA LEU A 101 -21.11 2.50 16.56
C LEU A 101 -22.13 3.37 15.83
N HIS A 102 -21.93 3.64 14.54
CA HIS A 102 -22.91 4.36 13.71
C HIS A 102 -24.24 3.61 13.68
N MET A 103 -24.22 2.30 13.45
CA MET A 103 -25.45 1.50 13.45
C MET A 103 -26.13 1.45 14.82
N ASN A 104 -25.35 1.49 15.90
CA ASN A 104 -25.86 1.41 17.27
C ASN A 104 -26.18 2.77 17.91
N MET A 105 -25.78 3.88 17.30
CA MET A 105 -26.00 5.25 17.80
C MET A 105 -26.88 6.10 16.88
N MET A 106 -27.35 5.59 15.75
CA MET A 106 -28.41 6.24 14.99
C MET A 106 -29.76 5.94 15.66
N PRO A 107 -30.39 6.90 16.37
CA PRO A 107 -31.77 6.75 16.80
C PRO A 107 -32.64 6.68 15.54
N GLU A 108 -33.49 5.67 15.50
CA GLU A 108 -34.66 5.63 14.63
C GLU A 108 -35.41 6.97 14.75
N LEU A 109 -35.32 7.83 13.73
CA LEU A 109 -36.20 8.98 13.62
C LEU A 109 -37.60 8.43 13.31
N PRO A 110 -38.60 8.55 14.20
CA PRO A 110 -39.97 8.40 13.77
C PRO A 110 -40.26 9.50 12.75
N MET A 111 -40.76 9.09 11.59
CA MET A 111 -41.31 9.98 10.56
C MET A 111 -42.53 10.72 11.11
#